data_AF-A0A937U576-F1
#
_entry.id   AF-A0A937U576-F1
#
_cell.length_a   1.000
_cell.length_b   1.000
_cell.length_c   1.000
_cell.angle_alpha   90.00
_cell.angle_beta   90.00
_cell.angle_gamma   90.00
#
_symmetry.space_group_name_H-M   'P 1'
#
loop_
_entity.id
_entity.type
_entity.pdbx_description
1 polymer ?
#
loop_
_entity_poly.entity_id
_entity_poly.type
_entity_poly.pdbx_seq_one_letter_code
_entity_poly.pdbx_strand_id
1 'polypeptide(L)'
;MALWNVATVEAGQLYELSQRASEIDAAAQEHPELGFIFSDPKTGKPADIEHAIVDTRVPSKRRLVIWLMAYSPELFDRLAGYGLHGIQVHYANRWFGTVPPDVRDAGGVLGPIRLEAATGEDYSPLVSIPKPDGMKERARQFLRWLQKENPQGRWGQFLTNDQSDLRWEKVIMAGSSHGSTTAARFSMHQSVDRVVMFCGPRDNTETWQGGRSATPPHRFFGFTHVLDKGWQEDHYCRSWQLLKLNQCGDVVNVEKSSPPYENTRRLITDCDLKGNVRQAHSGVVPKQSAFKNAEGVFRHEAVWKYLFLHPVDKIGEAVGQDADCEMTP
;
A
#
# COMPACT_ATOMS: atom_id res chain seq x y z
N MET A 1 -13.90 -54.36 -9.03
CA MET A 1 -14.61 -53.10 -8.72
C MET A 1 -13.57 -52.10 -8.25
N ALA A 2 -13.28 -51.07 -9.05
CA ALA A 2 -12.38 -50.01 -8.64
C ALA A 2 -13.18 -48.98 -7.83
N LEU A 3 -12.85 -48.87 -6.53
CA LEU A 3 -13.38 -47.84 -5.65
C LEU A 3 -12.75 -46.51 -6.06
N TRP A 4 -13.54 -45.64 -6.68
CA TRP A 4 -13.16 -44.26 -6.90
C TRP A 4 -13.15 -43.56 -5.53
N ASN A 5 -11.98 -43.17 -5.06
CA ASN A 5 -11.85 -42.22 -3.97
C ASN A 5 -12.48 -40.91 -4.45
N VAL A 6 -13.70 -40.64 -3.98
CA VAL A 6 -14.29 -39.30 -4.05
C VAL A 6 -13.42 -38.42 -3.16
N ALA A 7 -12.47 -37.71 -3.77
CA ALA A 7 -11.76 -36.65 -3.10
C ALA A 7 -12.81 -35.63 -2.65
N THR A 8 -13.06 -35.57 -1.35
CA THR A 8 -13.85 -34.51 -0.74
C THR A 8 -13.16 -33.20 -1.09
N VAL A 9 -13.76 -32.43 -1.99
CA VAL A 9 -13.34 -31.05 -2.25
C VAL A 9 -13.60 -30.29 -0.96
N GLU A 10 -12.53 -29.98 -0.23
CA GLU A 10 -12.60 -29.19 0.99
C GLU A 10 -13.34 -27.88 0.65
N ALA A 11 -14.45 -27.60 1.33
CA ALA A 11 -15.22 -26.40 1.08
C ALA A 11 -14.33 -25.18 1.38
N GLY A 12 -14.23 -24.24 0.42
CA GLY A 12 -13.43 -23.04 0.61
C GLY A 12 -13.88 -22.25 1.84
N GLN A 13 -12.95 -21.53 2.45
CA GLN A 13 -13.21 -20.61 3.56
C GLN A 13 -12.35 -19.34 3.49
N LEU A 14 -12.70 -18.36 4.32
CA LEU A 14 -11.85 -17.22 4.63
C LEU A 14 -10.77 -17.65 5.62
N TYR A 15 -9.51 -17.39 5.28
CA TYR A 15 -8.38 -17.60 6.16
C TYR A 15 -7.84 -16.23 6.58
N GLU A 16 -7.80 -16.00 7.89
CA GLU A 16 -7.12 -14.88 8.52
C GLU A 16 -5.99 -15.47 9.38
N LEU A 17 -4.76 -15.03 9.14
CA LEU A 17 -3.59 -15.48 9.88
C LEU A 17 -2.84 -14.26 10.41
N SER A 18 -2.27 -14.40 11.60
CA SER A 18 -1.35 -13.42 12.13
C SER A 18 -0.23 -14.11 12.86
N GLN A 19 0.98 -13.56 12.74
CA GLN A 19 2.12 -14.06 13.48
C GLN A 19 3.16 -12.95 13.69
N ARG A 20 3.95 -13.04 14.76
CA ARG A 20 5.01 -12.08 15.07
C ARG A 20 6.19 -12.24 14.12
N ALA A 21 6.71 -11.14 13.60
CA ALA A 21 7.88 -11.13 12.73
C ALA A 21 9.11 -11.76 13.40
N SER A 22 9.27 -11.53 14.72
CA SER A 22 10.33 -12.14 15.54
C SER A 22 10.18 -13.65 15.76
N GLU A 23 9.00 -14.22 15.57
CA GLU A 23 8.76 -15.66 15.63
C GLU A 23 8.91 -16.34 14.27
N ILE A 24 8.72 -15.59 13.18
CA ILE A 24 8.88 -16.07 11.79
C ILE A 24 10.35 -16.11 11.40
N ASP A 25 11.12 -15.08 11.76
CA ASP A 25 12.52 -14.92 11.37
C ASP A 25 13.40 -14.62 12.58
N ALA A 26 14.31 -15.54 12.92
CA ALA A 26 15.25 -15.35 14.02
C ALA A 26 16.27 -14.23 13.77
N ALA A 27 16.44 -13.77 12.52
CA ALA A 27 17.28 -12.64 12.18
C ALA A 27 16.58 -11.28 12.36
N ALA A 28 15.28 -11.28 12.68
CA ALA A 28 14.51 -10.09 12.99
C ALA A 28 15.09 -9.31 14.18
N GLN A 29 15.26 -8.00 14.05
CA GLN A 29 15.72 -7.15 15.16
C GLN A 29 14.82 -5.92 15.38
N GLU A 30 14.87 -5.41 16.61
CA GLU A 30 14.30 -4.10 16.97
C GLU A 30 15.32 -3.00 16.66
N HIS A 31 14.79 -1.84 16.28
CA HIS A 31 15.52 -0.59 16.08
C HIS A 31 14.79 0.53 16.86
N PRO A 32 14.90 0.54 18.21
CA PRO A 32 14.11 1.43 19.07
C PRO A 32 14.34 2.92 18.78
N GLU A 33 15.53 3.29 18.32
CA GLU A 33 15.90 4.63 17.87
C GLU A 33 15.08 5.10 16.65
N LEU A 34 14.50 4.17 15.88
CA LEU A 34 13.59 4.44 14.77
C LEU A 34 12.12 4.26 15.14
N GLY A 35 11.82 3.91 16.40
CA GLY A 35 10.48 3.51 16.85
C GLY A 35 9.99 2.20 16.23
N PHE A 36 10.91 1.36 15.73
CA PHE A 36 10.63 0.05 15.15
C PHE A 36 10.93 -1.02 16.21
N ILE A 37 9.87 -1.47 16.89
CA ILE A 37 9.94 -2.22 18.15
C ILE A 37 9.05 -3.46 18.07
N PHE A 38 9.33 -4.48 18.88
CA PHE A 38 8.60 -5.74 18.95
C PHE A 38 7.57 -5.76 20.06
N SER A 39 7.70 -4.88 21.05
CA SER A 39 6.72 -4.74 22.11
C SER A 39 6.50 -3.28 22.48
N ASP A 40 5.23 -2.87 22.60
CA ASP A 40 4.88 -1.53 23.02
C ASP A 40 5.35 -1.31 24.48
N PRO A 41 6.25 -0.35 24.75
CA PRO A 41 6.79 -0.14 26.10
C PRO A 41 5.74 0.31 27.11
N LYS A 42 4.59 0.82 26.65
CA LYS A 42 3.49 1.26 27.53
C LYS A 42 2.54 0.12 27.89
N THR A 43 2.27 -0.77 26.95
CA THR A 43 1.23 -1.81 27.11
C THR A 43 1.77 -3.23 27.22
N GLY A 44 3.05 -3.45 26.89
CA GLY A 44 3.68 -4.76 26.80
C GLY A 44 3.13 -5.65 25.68
N LYS A 45 2.25 -5.11 24.83
CA LYS A 45 1.64 -5.87 23.74
C LYS A 45 2.63 -6.00 22.57
N PRO A 46 2.62 -7.14 21.86
CA PRO A 46 3.39 -7.28 20.63
C PRO A 46 3.10 -6.16 19.64
N ALA A 47 4.16 -5.55 19.13
CA ALA A 47 4.12 -4.49 18.11
C ALA A 47 4.55 -5.00 16.72
N ASP A 48 5.15 -6.18 16.65
CA ASP A 48 5.65 -6.82 15.43
C ASP A 48 4.69 -7.87 14.84
N ILE A 49 3.40 -7.74 15.10
CA ILE A 49 2.38 -8.63 14.52
C ILE A 49 2.26 -8.34 13.02
N GLU A 50 2.35 -9.39 12.22
CA GLU A 50 2.07 -9.39 10.79
C GLU A 50 0.71 -10.05 10.55
N HIS A 51 -0.02 -9.59 9.53
CA HIS A 51 -1.38 -10.04 9.24
C HIS A 51 -1.53 -10.48 7.79
N ALA A 52 -2.27 -11.56 7.56
CA ALA A 52 -2.56 -12.09 6.24
C ALA A 52 -4.03 -12.48 6.09
N ILE A 53 -4.58 -12.32 4.88
CA ILE A 53 -5.93 -12.75 4.53
C ILE A 53 -6.01 -13.36 3.14
N VAL A 54 -6.83 -14.40 2.99
CA VAL A 54 -7.24 -14.95 1.70
C VAL A 54 -8.61 -15.61 1.82
N ASP A 55 -9.51 -15.34 0.87
CA ASP A 55 -10.78 -16.07 0.75
C ASP A 55 -10.71 -17.10 -0.37
N THR A 56 -10.68 -18.38 -0.01
CA THR A 56 -10.64 -19.49 -0.98
C THR A 56 -12.01 -19.83 -1.58
N ARG A 57 -13.09 -19.22 -1.08
CA ARG A 57 -14.44 -19.27 -1.69
C ARG A 57 -14.55 -18.36 -2.92
N VAL A 58 -13.69 -17.34 -3.00
CA VAL A 58 -13.69 -16.35 -4.07
C VAL A 58 -12.66 -16.74 -5.16
N PRO A 59 -13.00 -16.66 -6.46
CA PRO A 59 -12.04 -16.91 -7.52
C PRO A 59 -10.79 -16.03 -7.41
N SER A 60 -9.63 -16.65 -7.22
CA SER A 60 -8.37 -15.93 -7.02
C SER A 60 -7.97 -15.10 -8.24
N LYS A 61 -7.53 -13.87 -7.98
CA LYS A 61 -6.88 -12.98 -8.95
C LYS A 61 -5.39 -13.24 -9.11
N ARG A 62 -4.81 -14.12 -8.29
CA ARG A 62 -3.36 -14.46 -8.29
C ARG A 62 -2.48 -13.20 -8.17
N ARG A 63 -2.90 -12.31 -7.27
CA ARG A 63 -2.23 -11.06 -6.92
C ARG A 63 -2.16 -10.91 -5.41
N LEU A 64 -1.03 -10.39 -4.94
CA LEU A 64 -0.75 -10.15 -3.53
C LEU A 64 -0.75 -8.64 -3.29
N VAL A 65 -1.48 -8.18 -2.29
CA VAL A 65 -1.41 -6.80 -1.80
C VAL A 65 -0.50 -6.77 -0.58
N ILE A 66 0.52 -5.90 -0.61
CA ILE A 66 1.31 -5.55 0.56
C ILE A 66 0.83 -4.19 1.04
N TRP A 67 0.23 -4.16 2.23
CA TRP A 67 -0.29 -2.94 2.85
C TRP A 67 0.73 -2.30 3.78
N LEU A 68 1.08 -1.04 3.52
CA LEU A 68 2.14 -0.30 4.21
C LEU A 68 1.63 0.68 5.27
N MET A 69 0.65 0.27 6.07
CA MET A 69 0.19 1.00 7.25
C MET A 69 -0.32 -0.01 8.29
N ALA A 70 -0.82 0.48 9.42
CA ALA A 70 -1.50 -0.38 10.40
C ALA A 70 -2.61 -1.22 9.73
N TYR A 71 -2.75 -2.47 10.21
CA TYR A 71 -3.79 -3.39 9.77
C TYR A 71 -5.19 -2.75 9.84
N SER A 72 -5.99 -3.01 8.82
CA SER A 72 -7.39 -2.62 8.76
C SER A 72 -8.22 -3.82 8.31
N PRO A 73 -9.04 -4.40 9.20
CA PRO A 73 -9.93 -5.51 8.85
C PRO A 73 -10.82 -5.16 7.67
N GLU A 74 -11.38 -3.94 7.63
CA GLU A 74 -12.29 -3.53 6.58
C GLU A 74 -11.63 -3.47 5.20
N LEU A 75 -10.37 -3.03 5.12
CA LEU A 75 -9.60 -3.13 3.87
C LEU A 75 -9.37 -4.59 3.51
N PHE A 76 -8.88 -5.41 4.44
CA PHE A 76 -8.49 -6.79 4.20
C PHE A 76 -9.68 -7.67 3.78
N ASP A 77 -10.85 -7.50 4.40
CA ASP A 77 -12.11 -8.16 4.00
C ASP A 77 -12.43 -7.89 2.53
N ARG A 78 -12.27 -6.64 2.08
CA ARG A 78 -12.51 -6.27 0.68
C ARG A 78 -11.49 -6.89 -0.25
N LEU A 79 -10.21 -6.85 0.11
CA LEU A 79 -9.15 -7.48 -0.70
C LEU A 79 -9.44 -8.97 -0.90
N ALA A 80 -9.76 -9.69 0.19
CA ALA A 80 -10.15 -11.09 0.14
C ALA A 80 -11.42 -11.31 -0.71
N GLY A 81 -12.44 -10.47 -0.52
CA GLY A 81 -13.67 -10.47 -1.31
C GLY A 81 -13.47 -10.16 -2.80
N TYR A 82 -12.38 -9.51 -3.16
CA TYR A 82 -11.96 -9.28 -4.55
C TYR A 82 -11.20 -10.46 -5.16
N GLY A 83 -10.90 -11.49 -4.36
CA GLY A 83 -10.05 -12.63 -4.74
C GLY A 83 -8.56 -12.32 -4.67
N LEU A 84 -8.16 -11.25 -3.97
CA LEU A 84 -6.77 -10.88 -3.72
C LEU A 84 -6.28 -11.52 -2.43
N HIS A 85 -4.99 -11.83 -2.40
CA HIS A 85 -4.28 -12.14 -1.17
C HIS A 85 -3.82 -10.83 -0.54
N GLY A 86 -3.98 -10.65 0.76
CA GLY A 86 -3.51 -9.46 1.48
C GLY A 86 -2.50 -9.82 2.55
N ILE A 87 -1.42 -9.06 2.67
CA ILE A 87 -0.50 -9.08 3.81
C ILE A 87 -0.21 -7.65 4.32
N GLN A 88 0.00 -7.52 5.62
CA GLN A 88 0.61 -6.37 6.26
C GLN A 88 1.77 -6.86 7.12
N VAL A 89 2.97 -6.38 6.82
CA VAL A 89 4.21 -6.77 7.49
C VAL A 89 4.67 -5.68 8.44
N HIS A 90 5.36 -6.07 9.49
CA HIS A 90 5.99 -5.13 10.41
C HIS A 90 7.24 -4.56 9.73
N TYR A 91 7.26 -3.25 9.46
CA TYR A 91 8.39 -2.57 8.84
C TYR A 91 8.64 -1.21 9.47
N ALA A 92 9.87 -0.70 9.33
CA ALA A 92 10.27 0.59 9.90
C ALA A 92 9.51 1.76 9.25
N ASN A 93 8.46 2.24 9.90
CA ASN A 93 7.60 3.32 9.40
C ASN A 93 7.42 4.49 10.39
N ARG A 94 8.21 4.51 11.46
CA ARG A 94 8.18 5.56 12.50
C ARG A 94 9.38 6.51 12.44
N TRP A 95 10.39 6.20 11.63
CA TRP A 95 11.60 7.01 11.42
C TRP A 95 11.30 8.45 10.97
N PHE A 96 10.16 8.73 10.35
CA PHE A 96 9.87 10.09 9.87
C PHE A 96 9.86 11.13 11.01
N GLY A 97 9.48 10.72 12.22
CA GLY A 97 9.51 11.58 13.41
C GLY A 97 10.88 11.74 14.04
N THR A 98 11.88 10.98 13.60
CA THR A 98 13.25 10.98 14.17
C THR A 98 14.22 11.85 13.36
N VAL A 99 13.86 12.22 12.13
CA VAL A 99 14.66 13.12 11.28
C VAL A 99 14.45 14.58 11.70
N PRO A 100 15.52 15.34 12.03
CA PRO A 100 15.41 16.76 12.35
C PRO A 100 14.76 17.58 11.23
N PRO A 101 13.94 18.62 11.52
CA PRO A 101 13.23 19.37 10.49
C PRO A 101 14.13 20.01 9.43
N ASP A 102 15.27 20.58 9.82
CA ASP A 102 16.25 21.18 8.92
C ASP A 102 16.86 20.15 7.96
N VAL A 103 17.10 18.93 8.43
CA VAL A 103 17.60 17.81 7.60
C VAL A 103 16.49 17.27 6.70
N ARG A 104 15.28 17.10 7.24
CA ARG A 104 14.08 16.62 6.50
C ARG A 104 13.72 17.56 5.35
N ASP A 105 13.77 18.86 5.60
CA ASP A 105 13.30 19.89 4.67
C ASP A 105 14.38 20.33 3.68
N ALA A 106 15.64 19.87 3.83
CA ALA A 106 16.73 20.13 2.89
C ALA A 106 16.55 19.46 1.51
N GLY A 107 15.69 18.44 1.43
CA GLY A 107 15.44 17.66 0.23
C GLY A 107 16.54 16.62 -0.07
N GLY A 108 16.17 15.53 -0.73
CA GLY A 108 17.06 14.42 -1.07
C GLY A 108 17.33 13.44 0.08
N VAL A 109 16.63 13.55 1.20
CA VAL A 109 16.86 12.77 2.42
C VAL A 109 15.78 11.69 2.62
N LEU A 110 14.52 12.02 2.35
CA LEU A 110 13.40 11.14 2.68
C LEU A 110 13.27 9.98 1.69
N GLY A 111 13.53 10.25 0.41
CA GLY A 111 13.53 9.21 -0.63
C GLY A 111 14.47 8.05 -0.33
N PRO A 112 15.75 8.30 0.04
CA PRO A 112 16.68 7.26 0.45
C PRO A 112 16.26 6.48 1.72
N ILE A 113 15.86 7.15 2.80
CA ILE A 113 15.40 6.46 4.03
C ILE A 113 14.20 5.55 3.75
N ARG A 114 13.25 6.00 2.90
CA ARG A 114 12.12 5.18 2.45
C ARG A 114 12.54 3.91 1.73
N LEU A 115 13.60 3.98 0.92
CA LEU A 115 14.14 2.79 0.26
C LEU A 115 14.78 1.85 1.26
N GLU A 116 15.61 2.36 2.16
CA GLU A 116 16.24 1.54 3.19
C GLU A 116 15.21 0.83 4.09
N ALA A 117 14.16 1.54 4.53
CA ALA A 117 13.06 0.91 5.26
C ALA A 117 12.30 -0.16 4.44
N ALA A 118 12.29 -0.04 3.11
CA ALA A 118 11.60 -0.97 2.23
C ALA A 118 12.48 -2.17 1.83
N THR A 119 13.79 -1.99 1.66
CA THR A 119 14.71 -2.99 1.12
C THR A 119 15.63 -3.61 2.18
N GLY A 120 15.91 -2.87 3.25
CA GLY A 120 16.97 -3.17 4.22
C GLY A 120 18.38 -3.09 3.64
N GLU A 121 18.57 -2.24 2.64
CA GLU A 121 19.86 -1.90 2.05
C GLU A 121 20.24 -0.47 2.43
N ASP A 122 21.52 -0.20 2.63
CA ASP A 122 22.04 1.13 2.96
C ASP A 122 21.78 2.11 1.81
N TYR A 123 20.87 3.06 2.05
CA TYR A 123 20.60 4.18 1.15
C TYR A 123 20.81 5.53 1.85
N SER A 124 20.86 5.57 3.18
CA SER A 124 20.95 6.82 3.93
C SER A 124 21.89 6.68 5.13
N PRO A 125 22.78 7.66 5.37
CA PRO A 125 23.61 7.66 6.57
C PRO A 125 22.83 8.00 7.86
N LEU A 126 21.52 8.27 7.77
CA LEU A 126 20.69 8.72 8.89
C LEU A 126 19.94 7.60 9.60
N VAL A 127 19.83 6.44 8.98
CA VAL A 127 19.22 5.23 9.55
C VAL A 127 20.12 4.03 9.27
N SER A 128 19.89 2.92 9.96
CA SER A 128 20.57 1.65 9.68
C SER A 128 19.54 0.55 9.83
N ILE A 129 18.92 0.15 8.70
CA ILE A 129 17.91 -0.90 8.68
C ILE A 129 18.49 -2.07 7.88
N PRO A 130 18.91 -3.17 8.53
CA PRO A 130 19.53 -4.29 7.84
C PRO A 130 18.48 -5.10 7.07
N LYS A 131 18.95 -5.90 6.11
CA LYS A 131 18.11 -6.68 5.20
C LYS A 131 16.97 -7.45 5.88
N PRO A 132 17.16 -8.18 7.00
CA PRO A 132 16.07 -8.89 7.69
C PRO A 132 14.90 -8.01 8.14
N ASP A 133 15.16 -6.72 8.35
CA ASP A 133 14.22 -5.76 8.91
C ASP A 133 13.54 -4.87 7.85
N GLY A 134 14.01 -4.95 6.60
CA GLY A 134 13.37 -4.29 5.47
C GLY A 134 12.04 -4.96 5.10
N MET A 135 11.05 -4.15 4.72
CA MET A 135 9.70 -4.60 4.32
C MET A 135 9.73 -5.78 3.31
N LYS A 136 10.63 -5.72 2.32
CA LYS A 136 10.80 -6.75 1.29
C LYS A 136 11.11 -8.12 1.88
N GLU A 137 12.06 -8.18 2.80
CA GLU A 137 12.48 -9.44 3.42
C GLU A 137 11.44 -9.96 4.41
N ARG A 138 10.83 -9.05 5.18
CA ARG A 138 9.68 -9.34 6.05
C ARG A 138 8.55 -10.03 5.29
N ALA A 139 8.15 -9.45 4.15
CA ALA A 139 7.15 -10.04 3.27
C ALA A 139 7.56 -11.41 2.71
N ARG A 140 8.84 -11.59 2.36
CA ARG A 140 9.35 -12.88 1.85
C ARG A 140 9.26 -13.97 2.92
N GLN A 141 9.73 -13.70 4.12
CA GLN A 141 9.71 -14.67 5.23
C GLN A 141 8.27 -14.97 5.66
N PHE A 142 7.40 -13.96 5.70
CA PHE A 142 6.01 -14.17 6.04
C PHE A 142 5.29 -15.05 5.01
N LEU A 143 5.53 -14.85 3.71
CA LEU A 143 5.00 -15.74 2.67
C LEU A 143 5.52 -17.18 2.78
N ARG A 144 6.78 -17.36 3.19
CA ARG A 144 7.37 -18.69 3.44
C ARG A 144 6.75 -19.39 4.65
N TRP A 145 6.35 -18.63 5.66
CA TRP A 145 5.58 -19.13 6.79
C TRP A 145 4.14 -19.45 6.37
N LEU A 146 3.46 -18.52 5.68
CA LEU A 146 2.08 -18.69 5.22
C LEU A 146 1.89 -19.89 4.28
N GLN A 147 2.85 -20.19 3.39
CA GLN A 147 2.74 -21.37 2.52
C GLN A 147 2.74 -22.70 3.32
N LYS A 148 3.37 -22.71 4.50
CA LYS A 148 3.45 -23.88 5.38
C LYS A 148 2.21 -23.97 6.26
N GLU A 149 1.82 -22.87 6.89
CA GLU A 149 0.72 -22.84 7.87
C GLU A 149 -0.66 -22.72 7.20
N ASN A 150 -0.75 -22.25 5.95
CA ASN A 150 -1.98 -22.22 5.18
C ASN A 150 -1.79 -22.68 3.71
N PRO A 151 -1.55 -23.98 3.46
CA PRO A 151 -1.36 -24.52 2.12
C PRO A 151 -2.55 -24.26 1.17
N GLN A 152 -3.78 -24.26 1.69
CA GLN A 152 -5.00 -23.98 0.93
C GLN A 152 -5.02 -22.56 0.33
N GLY A 153 -4.35 -21.60 0.98
CA GLY A 153 -4.18 -20.25 0.48
C GLY A 153 -3.26 -20.16 -0.74
N ARG A 154 -2.44 -21.19 -1.03
CA ARG A 154 -1.50 -21.22 -2.17
C ARG A 154 -0.55 -20.02 -2.20
N TRP A 155 -0.02 -19.62 -1.04
CA TRP A 155 0.85 -18.45 -0.87
C TRP A 155 2.18 -18.53 -1.63
N GLY A 156 2.74 -19.73 -1.81
CA GLY A 156 4.00 -19.95 -2.54
C GLY A 156 3.98 -19.46 -3.99
N GLN A 157 2.81 -19.18 -4.58
CA GLN A 157 2.69 -18.61 -5.93
C GLN A 157 3.23 -17.19 -6.07
N PHE A 158 3.48 -16.50 -4.94
CA PHE A 158 4.03 -15.15 -4.88
C PHE A 158 5.54 -15.12 -4.61
N LEU A 159 6.17 -16.28 -4.45
CA LEU A 159 7.63 -16.42 -4.32
C LEU A 159 8.23 -16.84 -5.66
N THR A 160 9.48 -16.47 -5.89
CA THR A 160 10.30 -17.03 -6.97
C THR A 160 10.45 -18.55 -6.79
N ASN A 161 10.86 -19.28 -7.83
CA ASN A 161 10.94 -20.75 -7.76
C ASN A 161 11.92 -21.24 -6.67
N ASP A 162 13.00 -20.51 -6.47
CA ASP A 162 14.01 -20.73 -5.42
C ASP A 162 13.64 -20.06 -4.08
N GLN A 163 12.50 -19.35 -4.03
CA GLN A 163 12.00 -18.60 -2.87
C GLN A 163 12.98 -17.54 -2.33
N SER A 164 13.95 -17.12 -3.14
CA SER A 164 14.93 -16.08 -2.80
C SER A 164 14.36 -14.67 -2.85
N ASP A 165 13.24 -14.46 -3.57
CA ASP A 165 12.54 -13.18 -3.67
C ASP A 165 11.03 -13.38 -3.89
N LEU A 166 10.28 -12.28 -3.92
CA LEU A 166 8.88 -12.22 -4.34
C LEU A 166 8.80 -12.11 -5.87
N ARG A 167 7.68 -12.60 -6.41
CA ARG A 167 7.24 -12.36 -7.79
C ARG A 167 6.57 -11.01 -7.88
N TRP A 168 7.36 -9.94 -7.97
CA TRP A 168 6.89 -8.56 -7.97
C TRP A 168 5.89 -8.25 -9.09
N GLU A 169 5.91 -8.98 -10.20
CA GLU A 169 4.92 -8.92 -11.27
C GLU A 169 3.51 -9.38 -10.87
N LYS A 170 3.36 -9.89 -9.63
CA LYS A 170 2.07 -10.23 -9.01
C LYS A 170 1.77 -9.40 -7.77
N VAL A 171 2.63 -8.45 -7.40
CA VAL A 171 2.50 -7.68 -6.17
C VAL A 171 1.88 -6.32 -6.45
N ILE A 172 0.90 -5.97 -5.62
CA ILE A 172 0.29 -4.65 -5.52
C ILE A 172 0.85 -3.99 -4.27
N MET A 173 1.61 -2.92 -4.44
CA MET A 173 2.07 -2.10 -3.31
C MET A 173 0.98 -1.10 -2.94
N ALA A 174 0.47 -1.15 -1.72
CA ALA A 174 -0.61 -0.28 -1.28
C ALA A 174 -0.28 0.40 0.04
N GLY A 175 -0.69 1.66 0.20
CA GLY A 175 -0.50 2.37 1.45
C GLY A 175 -1.33 3.64 1.54
N SER A 176 -1.44 4.18 2.75
CA SER A 176 -2.01 5.52 2.99
C SER A 176 -1.00 6.43 3.66
N SER A 177 -1.00 7.74 3.36
CA SER A 177 -0.14 8.72 4.04
C SER A 177 1.34 8.32 3.92
N HIS A 178 2.06 8.13 5.03
CA HIS A 178 3.43 7.61 5.04
C HIS A 178 3.59 6.33 4.20
N GLY A 179 2.66 5.38 4.34
CA GLY A 179 2.64 4.14 3.56
C GLY A 179 2.45 4.36 2.07
N SER A 180 1.64 5.35 1.68
CA SER A 180 1.45 5.70 0.27
C SER A 180 2.74 6.22 -0.34
N THR A 181 3.48 7.07 0.39
CA THR A 181 4.76 7.59 -0.08
C THR A 181 5.80 6.49 -0.19
N THR A 182 5.92 5.61 0.81
CA THR A 182 6.85 4.47 0.74
C THR A 182 6.47 3.50 -0.37
N ALA A 183 5.18 3.19 -0.57
CA ALA A 183 4.72 2.33 -1.66
C ALA A 183 5.13 2.90 -3.03
N ALA A 184 4.93 4.20 -3.25
CA ALA A 184 5.33 4.86 -4.48
C ALA A 184 6.85 4.87 -4.66
N ARG A 185 7.61 5.30 -3.64
CA ARG A 185 9.07 5.39 -3.69
C ARG A 185 9.73 4.04 -3.97
N PHE A 186 9.26 2.99 -3.30
CA PHE A 186 9.71 1.62 -3.53
C PHE A 186 9.34 1.15 -4.95
N SER A 187 8.13 1.43 -5.42
CA SER A 187 7.69 0.99 -6.76
C SER A 187 8.37 1.74 -7.92
N MET A 188 8.98 2.91 -7.65
CA MET A 188 9.90 3.55 -8.59
C MET A 188 11.25 2.82 -8.66
N HIS A 189 11.68 2.16 -7.59
CA HIS A 189 12.90 1.37 -7.54
C HIS A 189 12.68 -0.08 -8.05
N GLN A 190 11.61 -0.74 -7.60
CA GLN A 190 11.22 -2.10 -7.93
C GLN A 190 9.99 -2.08 -8.84
N SER A 191 10.05 -2.76 -10.00
CA SER A 191 8.87 -2.90 -10.86
C SER A 191 7.85 -3.83 -10.20
N VAL A 192 6.59 -3.40 -10.11
CA VAL A 192 5.48 -4.16 -9.50
C VAL A 192 4.24 -4.21 -10.40
N ASP A 193 3.26 -5.06 -10.06
CA ASP A 193 2.02 -5.16 -10.84
C ASP A 193 1.16 -3.90 -10.75
N ARG A 194 1.06 -3.28 -9.57
CA ARG A 194 0.22 -2.11 -9.32
C ARG A 194 0.68 -1.35 -8.09
N VAL A 195 0.41 -0.05 -8.05
CA VAL A 195 0.58 0.79 -6.86
C VAL A 195 -0.75 1.46 -6.52
N VAL A 196 -1.21 1.35 -5.27
CA VAL A 196 -2.43 2.01 -4.77
C VAL A 196 -2.05 3.00 -3.67
N MET A 197 -2.35 4.27 -3.91
CA MET A 197 -1.89 5.41 -3.14
C MET A 197 -3.08 6.15 -2.55
N PHE A 198 -3.32 5.98 -1.25
CA PHE A 198 -4.32 6.76 -0.52
C PHE A 198 -3.65 7.97 0.14
N CYS A 199 -4.23 9.17 -0.01
CA CYS A 199 -3.77 10.40 0.66
C CYS A 199 -2.24 10.60 0.60
N GLY A 200 -1.67 10.47 -0.60
CA GLY A 200 -0.25 10.54 -0.89
C GLY A 200 0.05 10.34 -2.38
N PRO A 201 1.34 10.30 -2.78
CA PRO A 201 2.54 10.47 -1.95
C PRO A 201 2.71 11.88 -1.38
N ARG A 202 3.35 11.98 -0.21
CA ARG A 202 3.80 13.23 0.42
C ARG A 202 5.29 13.15 0.66
N ASP A 203 6.05 14.09 0.10
CA ASP A 203 7.47 14.37 0.28
C ASP A 203 7.76 15.65 -0.54
N ASN A 204 7.19 16.78 -0.12
CA ASN A 204 7.08 17.97 -0.97
C ASN A 204 8.43 18.59 -1.33
N THR A 205 9.37 18.61 -0.39
CA THR A 205 10.75 19.10 -0.58
C THR A 205 11.63 18.15 -1.40
N GLU A 206 11.16 16.94 -1.71
CA GLU A 206 11.90 15.96 -2.49
C GLU A 206 11.63 16.07 -4.00
N THR A 207 12.55 15.52 -4.78
CA THR A 207 12.48 15.47 -6.24
C THR A 207 12.43 14.05 -6.80
N TRP A 208 12.48 13.03 -5.93
CA TRP A 208 12.55 11.63 -6.36
C TRP A 208 11.34 11.22 -7.20
N GLN A 209 10.17 11.84 -7.01
CA GLN A 209 8.93 11.56 -7.74
C GLN A 209 9.08 11.77 -9.25
N GLY A 210 9.91 12.75 -9.65
CA GLY A 210 10.21 13.03 -11.06
C GLY A 210 11.34 12.18 -11.64
N GLY A 211 11.94 11.30 -10.83
CA GLY A 211 13.04 10.43 -11.20
C GLY A 211 12.62 9.25 -12.09
N ARG A 212 13.59 8.38 -12.40
CA ARG A 212 13.34 7.14 -13.13
C ARG A 212 12.43 6.22 -12.29
N SER A 213 11.41 5.65 -12.93
CA SER A 213 10.52 4.66 -12.32
C SER A 213 10.64 3.30 -13.02
N ALA A 214 10.85 2.24 -12.24
CA ALA A 214 10.80 0.85 -12.70
C ALA A 214 9.36 0.38 -12.96
N THR A 215 8.38 0.92 -12.24
CA THR A 215 6.96 0.70 -12.51
C THR A 215 6.44 1.79 -13.46
N PRO A 216 5.75 1.45 -14.57
CA PRO A 216 5.15 2.44 -15.46
C PRO A 216 4.06 3.30 -14.79
N PRO A 217 3.89 4.59 -15.17
CA PRO A 217 2.88 5.49 -14.60
C PRO A 217 1.45 4.94 -14.60
N HIS A 218 1.03 4.24 -15.66
CA HIS A 218 -0.31 3.68 -15.79
C HIS A 218 -0.64 2.56 -14.77
N ARG A 219 0.32 2.14 -13.93
CA ARG A 219 0.12 1.17 -12.84
C ARG A 219 -0.03 1.81 -11.47
N PHE A 220 0.14 3.12 -11.33
CA PHE A 220 -0.09 3.86 -10.09
C PHE A 220 -1.51 4.42 -10.07
N PHE A 221 -2.20 4.29 -8.95
CA PHE A 221 -3.56 4.78 -8.77
C PHE A 221 -3.64 5.60 -7.48
N GLY A 222 -4.01 6.88 -7.59
CA GLY A 222 -4.17 7.80 -6.47
C GLY A 222 -5.63 8.01 -6.08
N PHE A 223 -5.90 8.11 -4.79
CA PHE A 223 -7.18 8.54 -4.25
C PHE A 223 -7.01 9.40 -2.99
N THR A 224 -7.61 10.59 -2.99
CA THR A 224 -7.54 11.51 -1.84
C THR A 224 -8.80 12.38 -1.72
N HIS A 225 -8.95 13.04 -0.58
CA HIS A 225 -10.01 14.02 -0.35
C HIS A 225 -9.48 15.43 -0.65
N VAL A 226 -10.31 16.30 -1.25
CA VAL A 226 -9.87 17.67 -1.63
C VAL A 226 -9.54 18.58 -0.44
N LEU A 227 -10.13 18.29 0.72
CA LEU A 227 -9.81 18.96 2.00
C LEU A 227 -8.71 18.23 2.81
N ASP A 228 -8.05 17.23 2.24
CA ASP A 228 -6.82 16.72 2.85
C ASP A 228 -5.74 17.81 2.75
N LYS A 229 -5.03 18.06 3.85
CA LYS A 229 -3.96 19.06 3.91
C LYS A 229 -2.93 18.85 2.80
N GLY A 230 -2.59 17.60 2.46
CA GLY A 230 -1.64 17.35 1.36
C GLY A 230 -2.21 17.62 -0.03
N TRP A 231 -3.53 17.69 -0.19
CA TRP A 231 -4.16 18.19 -1.43
C TRP A 231 -4.22 19.71 -1.44
N GLN A 232 -4.62 20.33 -0.32
CA GLN A 232 -4.73 21.80 -0.19
C GLN A 232 -3.40 22.54 -0.33
N GLU A 233 -2.30 21.88 0.02
CA GLU A 233 -0.93 22.40 -0.11
C GLU A 233 -0.24 21.85 -1.38
N ASP A 234 -1.01 21.38 -2.37
CA ASP A 234 -0.54 20.88 -3.68
C ASP A 234 0.45 19.70 -3.68
N HIS A 235 0.78 19.14 -2.52
CA HIS A 235 1.73 18.04 -2.40
C HIS A 235 1.33 16.81 -3.22
N TYR A 236 0.04 16.47 -3.25
CA TYR A 236 -0.48 15.29 -3.93
C TYR A 236 -0.62 15.48 -5.44
N CYS A 237 -1.24 16.58 -5.89
CA CYS A 237 -1.34 16.86 -7.33
C CYS A 237 0.06 16.99 -7.94
N ARG A 238 1.00 17.65 -7.25
CA ARG A 238 2.40 17.77 -7.67
C ARG A 238 3.04 16.40 -7.79
N SER A 239 2.94 15.56 -6.75
CA SER A 239 3.50 14.20 -6.77
C SER A 239 2.91 13.36 -7.90
N TRP A 240 1.61 13.45 -8.15
CA TRP A 240 0.94 12.71 -9.22
C TRP A 240 1.40 13.18 -10.60
N GLN A 241 1.61 14.48 -10.80
CA GLN A 241 2.16 15.02 -12.05
C GLN A 241 3.63 14.63 -12.26
N LEU A 242 4.46 14.66 -11.21
CA LEU A 242 5.86 14.20 -11.29
C LEU A 242 5.97 12.71 -11.60
N LEU A 243 5.05 11.89 -11.06
CA LEU A 243 4.88 10.49 -11.41
C LEU A 243 4.25 10.27 -12.81
N LYS A 244 3.93 11.35 -13.54
CA LYS A 244 3.34 11.35 -14.88
C LYS A 244 1.95 10.73 -14.96
N LEU A 245 1.16 10.81 -13.89
CA LEU A 245 -0.20 10.26 -13.87
C LEU A 245 -1.18 11.05 -14.76
N ASN A 246 -0.86 12.30 -15.10
CA ASN A 246 -1.60 13.09 -16.09
C ASN A 246 -1.50 12.51 -17.52
N GLN A 247 -0.52 11.65 -17.79
CA GLN A 247 -0.47 10.85 -19.02
C GLN A 247 -1.44 9.67 -19.02
N CYS A 248 -2.25 9.52 -17.95
CA CYS A 248 -3.14 8.39 -17.76
C CYS A 248 -4.56 8.83 -17.32
N GLY A 249 -5.04 9.99 -17.78
CA GLY A 249 -6.37 10.53 -17.45
C GLY A 249 -6.33 11.79 -16.58
N ASP A 250 -7.41 12.57 -16.64
CA ASP A 250 -7.58 13.79 -15.84
C ASP A 250 -7.80 13.50 -14.33
N VAL A 251 -7.73 14.51 -13.46
CA VAL A 251 -8.22 14.40 -12.08
C VAL A 251 -9.74 14.24 -12.11
N VAL A 252 -10.25 13.09 -11.66
CA VAL A 252 -11.69 12.78 -11.67
C VAL A 252 -12.25 12.80 -10.26
N ASN A 253 -13.33 13.58 -10.08
CA ASN A 253 -14.10 13.58 -8.84
C ASN A 253 -15.13 12.45 -8.83
N VAL A 254 -15.01 11.54 -7.86
CA VAL A 254 -15.84 10.33 -7.73
C VAL A 254 -17.27 10.60 -7.26
N GLU A 255 -17.57 11.78 -6.71
CA GLU A 255 -18.94 12.18 -6.36
C GLU A 255 -19.73 12.64 -7.59
N LYS A 256 -19.03 12.98 -8.68
CA LYS A 256 -19.59 13.53 -9.93
C LYS A 256 -19.48 12.56 -11.10
N SER A 257 -18.96 11.36 -10.85
CA SER A 257 -18.66 10.36 -11.88
C SER A 257 -18.88 8.95 -11.35
N SER A 258 -18.84 7.97 -12.23
CA SER A 258 -18.96 6.55 -11.89
C SER A 258 -17.89 5.73 -12.61
N PRO A 259 -17.58 4.50 -12.16
CA PRO A 259 -16.64 3.65 -12.88
C PRO A 259 -17.02 3.52 -14.38
N PRO A 260 -16.06 3.53 -15.31
CA PRO A 260 -14.62 3.37 -15.07
C PRO A 260 -13.85 4.69 -14.81
N TYR A 261 -14.50 5.78 -14.40
CA TYR A 261 -13.86 7.05 -14.05
C TYR A 261 -12.90 7.54 -15.15
N GLU A 262 -13.36 7.51 -16.40
CA GLU A 262 -12.55 7.89 -17.58
C GLU A 262 -11.22 7.14 -17.69
N ASN A 263 -11.13 5.97 -17.05
CA ASN A 263 -9.91 5.18 -16.91
C ASN A 263 -8.74 5.94 -16.26
N THR A 264 -9.00 6.95 -15.43
CA THR A 264 -7.95 7.77 -14.82
C THR A 264 -7.12 7.03 -13.76
N ARG A 265 -5.96 7.58 -13.44
CA ARG A 265 -5.13 7.21 -12.28
C ARG A 265 -5.22 8.20 -11.13
N ARG A 266 -6.01 9.27 -11.27
CA ARG A 266 -6.06 10.41 -10.35
C ARG A 266 -7.49 10.63 -9.86
N LEU A 267 -7.87 10.00 -8.76
CA LEU A 267 -9.21 10.14 -8.18
C LEU A 267 -9.22 11.08 -6.98
N ILE A 268 -10.23 11.92 -6.90
CA ILE A 268 -10.51 12.76 -5.73
C ILE A 268 -11.96 12.59 -5.27
N THR A 269 -12.22 12.94 -4.02
CA THR A 269 -13.58 13.09 -3.48
C THR A 269 -13.71 14.44 -2.78
N ASP A 270 -14.86 15.08 -2.94
CA ASP A 270 -15.32 16.25 -2.17
C ASP A 270 -16.50 15.90 -1.25
N CYS A 271 -16.57 14.62 -0.82
CA CYS A 271 -17.59 14.14 0.11
C CYS A 271 -17.67 15.06 1.35
N ASP A 272 -18.88 15.49 1.70
CA ASP A 272 -19.07 16.33 2.88
C ASP A 272 -18.56 15.64 4.16
N LEU A 273 -17.65 16.35 4.86
CA LEU A 273 -17.02 15.92 6.09
C LEU A 273 -17.89 16.16 7.32
N LYS A 274 -19.05 16.83 7.17
CA LYS A 274 -19.98 17.16 8.25
C LYS A 274 -19.30 17.85 9.44
N GLY A 275 -18.36 18.76 9.13
CA GLY A 275 -17.56 19.50 10.12
C GLY A 275 -16.33 18.75 10.66
N ASN A 276 -16.13 17.47 10.34
CA ASN A 276 -14.96 16.70 10.78
C ASN A 276 -13.83 16.73 9.75
N VAL A 277 -13.13 17.86 9.65
CA VAL A 277 -12.02 18.04 8.69
C VAL A 277 -10.90 17.00 8.81
N ARG A 278 -10.69 16.44 10.01
CA ARG A 278 -9.69 15.37 10.24
C ARG A 278 -10.02 14.09 9.49
N GLN A 279 -11.29 13.89 9.12
CA GLN A 279 -11.72 12.74 8.33
C GLN A 279 -11.19 12.81 6.89
N ALA A 280 -10.93 13.99 6.33
CA ALA A 280 -10.43 14.15 4.95
C ALA A 280 -9.23 13.24 4.66
N HIS A 281 -8.25 13.21 5.57
CA HIS A 281 -7.02 12.44 5.39
C HIS A 281 -7.21 10.93 5.49
N SER A 282 -8.19 10.47 6.27
CA SER A 282 -8.33 9.06 6.62
C SER A 282 -9.56 8.38 6.02
N GLY A 283 -10.53 9.17 5.55
CA GLY A 283 -11.84 8.72 5.11
C GLY A 283 -11.87 8.06 3.73
N VAL A 284 -10.79 8.21 2.96
CA VAL A 284 -10.60 7.57 1.64
C VAL A 284 -10.16 6.10 1.73
N VAL A 285 -9.73 5.64 2.90
CA VAL A 285 -9.30 4.27 3.15
C VAL A 285 -10.47 3.47 3.73
N PRO A 286 -10.71 2.20 3.32
CA PRO A 286 -11.73 1.36 3.95
C PRO A 286 -11.32 1.00 5.37
N LYS A 287 -11.80 1.77 6.34
CA LYS A 287 -11.64 1.58 7.79
C LYS A 287 -12.77 2.28 8.55
N GLN A 288 -12.74 2.25 9.88
CA GLN A 288 -13.75 2.91 10.73
C GLN A 288 -14.03 4.37 10.34
N SER A 289 -13.02 5.15 9.95
CA SER A 289 -13.19 6.56 9.57
C SER A 289 -13.62 6.79 8.12
N ALA A 290 -13.84 5.74 7.32
CA ALA A 290 -14.28 5.87 5.94
C ALA A 290 -15.63 6.58 5.83
N PHE A 291 -15.86 7.24 4.70
CA PHE A 291 -17.13 7.91 4.44
C PHE A 291 -18.27 6.91 4.28
N LYS A 292 -19.35 7.13 5.04
CA LYS A 292 -20.56 6.31 5.01
C LYS A 292 -21.79 7.18 4.74
N ASN A 293 -22.78 6.63 4.06
CA ASN A 293 -24.09 7.27 3.91
C ASN A 293 -24.90 7.20 5.22
N ALA A 294 -26.14 7.72 5.21
CA ALA A 294 -27.00 7.73 6.39
C ALA A 294 -27.35 6.32 6.89
N GLU A 295 -27.34 5.34 5.99
CA GLU A 295 -27.60 3.92 6.24
C GLU A 295 -26.36 3.17 6.75
N GLY A 296 -25.22 3.85 6.90
CA GLY A 296 -23.97 3.24 7.36
C GLY A 296 -23.20 2.47 6.30
N VAL A 297 -23.63 2.52 5.03
CA VAL A 297 -22.97 1.89 3.88
C VAL A 297 -21.80 2.77 3.42
N PHE A 298 -20.67 2.13 3.13
CA PHE A 298 -19.48 2.84 2.64
C PHE A 298 -19.72 3.49 1.27
N ARG A 299 -19.35 4.77 1.14
CA ARG A 299 -19.60 5.56 -0.08
C ARG A 299 -18.66 5.20 -1.23
N HIS A 300 -17.45 4.70 -0.93
CA HIS A 300 -16.37 4.56 -1.90
C HIS A 300 -16.04 3.11 -2.30
N GLU A 301 -16.99 2.17 -2.14
CA GLU A 301 -16.80 0.77 -2.58
C GLU A 301 -16.36 0.63 -4.04
N ALA A 302 -17.05 1.36 -4.93
CA ALA A 302 -16.75 1.35 -6.35
C ALA A 302 -15.35 1.90 -6.64
N VAL A 303 -14.90 2.89 -5.87
CA VAL A 303 -13.56 3.48 -5.96
C VAL A 303 -12.52 2.46 -5.52
N TRP A 304 -12.69 1.82 -4.37
CA TRP A 304 -11.74 0.80 -3.89
C TRP A 304 -11.62 -0.36 -4.87
N LYS A 305 -12.74 -0.85 -5.39
CA LYS A 305 -12.74 -1.90 -6.42
C LYS A 305 -12.00 -1.45 -7.69
N TYR A 306 -12.20 -0.20 -8.12
CA TYR A 306 -11.48 0.39 -9.24
C TYR A 306 -9.96 0.44 -8.99
N LEU A 307 -9.54 1.00 -7.86
CA LEU A 307 -8.14 1.13 -7.47
C LEU A 307 -7.41 -0.22 -7.46
N PHE A 308 -8.06 -1.30 -7.02
CA PHE A 308 -7.42 -2.62 -6.90
C PHE A 308 -7.62 -3.54 -8.11
N LEU A 309 -8.68 -3.37 -8.91
CA LEU A 309 -9.02 -4.33 -9.97
C LEU A 309 -9.11 -3.75 -11.39
N HIS A 310 -9.20 -2.42 -11.56
CA HIS A 310 -9.33 -1.84 -12.91
C HIS A 310 -8.16 -2.26 -13.81
N PRO A 311 -8.39 -2.73 -15.06
CA PRO A 311 -7.30 -3.17 -15.93
C PRO A 311 -6.27 -2.06 -16.16
N VAL A 312 -4.99 -2.35 -15.90
CA VAL A 312 -3.92 -1.35 -15.97
C VAL A 312 -3.67 -0.82 -17.39
N ASP A 313 -4.01 -1.61 -18.40
CA ASP A 313 -3.89 -1.25 -19.83
C ASP A 313 -5.08 -0.44 -20.36
N LYS A 314 -6.13 -0.23 -19.55
CA LYS A 314 -7.20 0.72 -19.85
C LYS A 314 -6.80 2.06 -19.26
N ILE A 315 -6.30 2.93 -20.13
CA ILE A 315 -5.65 4.20 -19.78
C ILE A 315 -6.55 5.36 -20.25
N GLY A 316 -6.77 6.35 -19.38
CA GLY A 316 -7.48 7.58 -19.71
C GLY A 316 -6.70 8.47 -20.68
N GLU A 317 -7.39 9.44 -21.29
CA GLU A 317 -6.75 10.38 -22.21
C GLU A 317 -5.68 11.21 -21.49
N ALA A 318 -4.52 11.39 -22.14
CA ALA A 318 -3.44 12.18 -21.59
C ALA A 318 -3.82 13.66 -21.60
N VAL A 319 -3.58 14.36 -20.50
CA VAL A 319 -3.85 15.79 -20.35
C VAL A 319 -2.56 16.55 -20.02
N GLY A 320 -2.65 17.89 -20.09
CA GLY A 320 -1.57 18.80 -19.75
C GLY A 320 -1.18 18.78 -18.26
N GLN A 321 -0.41 19.78 -17.84
CA GLN A 321 -0.17 20.01 -16.42
C GLN A 321 -1.40 20.65 -15.78
N ASP A 322 -1.64 20.33 -14.50
CA ASP A 322 -2.77 20.88 -13.75
C ASP A 322 -2.47 22.36 -13.45
N ALA A 323 -3.31 23.28 -13.96
CA ALA A 323 -3.06 24.71 -13.88
C ALA A 323 -3.08 25.26 -12.44
N ASP A 324 -3.88 24.63 -11.57
CA ASP A 324 -4.10 25.05 -10.18
C ASP A 324 -3.23 24.24 -9.18
N CYS A 325 -2.10 23.69 -9.63
CA CYS A 325 -1.22 22.89 -8.79
C CYS A 325 0.21 23.46 -8.79
N GLU A 326 0.70 23.90 -7.63
CA GLU A 326 2.06 24.38 -7.48
C GLU A 326 3.09 23.25 -7.63
N MET A 327 4.05 23.42 -8.56
CA MET A 327 5.04 22.39 -8.90
C MET A 327 6.39 22.56 -8.18
N THR A 328 6.54 23.58 -7.34
CA THR A 328 7.76 23.85 -6.56
C THR A 328 7.90 22.85 -5.39
N PRO A 329 9.12 22.47 -4.98
CA PRO A 329 9.35 21.70 -3.76
C PRO A 329 9.05 22.46 -2.46
#